data_AF-A0A3L7Q3I0-F1
#
_entry.id   AF-A0A3L7Q3I0-F1
#
_cell.length_a   1.000
_cell.length_b   1.000
_cell.length_c   1.000
_cell.angle_alpha   90.00
_cell.angle_beta   90.00
_cell.angle_gamma   90.00
#
_symmetry.space_group_name_H-M   'P 1'
#
loop_
_entity.id
_entity.type
_entity.pdbx_description
1 polymer ?
#
loop_
_entity_poly.entity_id
_entity_poly.type
_entity_poly.pdbx_seq_one_letter_code
_entity_poly.pdbx_strand_id
1 'polypeptide(L)'
;MHDSLAIVGMACRLPGADGLEAFWDLVVHGRTAWGRLPDSRLPRDLYFDPVKSKVGKSYSDLGAIVSERPVDPAVCPIRADMLGRYDVAHHIFLEVASLACRDAGLDPFAMPRGPRTGVYVGHTGGSTRIGDYVYSTGIDGTTAWLGDVAAARELLGDGAESVAAEVTAAVRRDHPGRRPGEKLDLGALGAAKIVREALQLDGPYLVVDAACASSLQALAIAARALQQGGIDQAIVGGASYCKSDSLVLFSAAQSVSNSGSCPFGRDADGLVTAEGYVALVVKKLSKAIADGDRIRAVICGIGVASDGKGKSLWAPRQEGQKLAVERAYPDKSEIGRLDYIEAHATSTQVGDATELNALSTLVSANIPAGRKIPIGSVKANIGHTLETAGMASLVKVVLAMEHGLIPPGSTCSEYNEDFDWERGPFVVPSQSIPWPKRADGEARRAAVNAFGIGGLNVHLALAEHLPGRPAATLPPATPKRTADDEAVAIVGIGSVLPGAL
;
A
#
# COMPACT_ATOMS: atom_id res chain seq x y z
N MET A 1 17.23 20.75 16.31
CA MET A 1 16.93 20.65 14.87
C MET A 1 16.23 19.31 14.66
N HIS A 2 15.06 19.27 14.02
CA HIS A 2 14.34 18.02 13.78
C HIS A 2 14.95 17.31 12.58
N ASP A 3 15.30 16.05 12.76
CA ASP A 3 16.03 15.29 11.76
C ASP A 3 15.04 14.69 10.74
N SER A 4 15.31 14.92 9.46
CA SER A 4 14.55 14.32 8.36
C SER A 4 14.79 12.81 8.31
N LEU A 5 14.04 12.09 7.47
CA LEU A 5 14.30 10.66 7.28
C LEU A 5 14.98 10.41 5.96
N ALA A 6 15.97 9.53 5.96
CA ALA A 6 16.64 9.03 4.77
C ALA A 6 16.08 7.66 4.40
N ILE A 7 15.72 7.49 3.12
CA ILE A 7 15.54 6.17 2.52
C ILE A 7 16.94 5.68 2.15
N VAL A 8 17.42 4.64 2.84
CA VAL A 8 18.77 4.10 2.65
C VAL A 8 18.80 2.80 1.86
N GLY A 9 17.66 2.11 1.76
CA GLY A 9 17.49 0.98 0.85
C GLY A 9 16.04 0.81 0.43
N MET A 10 15.81 0.22 -0.73
CA MET A 10 14.49 -0.09 -1.25
C MET A 10 14.50 -1.34 -2.12
N ALA A 11 13.39 -2.07 -2.15
CA ALA A 11 13.17 -3.15 -3.09
C ALA A 11 11.67 -3.29 -3.38
N CYS A 12 11.35 -3.87 -4.53
CA CYS A 12 9.97 -4.14 -4.90
C CYS A 12 9.83 -5.43 -5.72
N ARG A 13 8.64 -6.02 -5.64
CA ARG A 13 8.09 -6.94 -6.63
C ARG A 13 6.70 -6.43 -6.97
N LEU A 14 6.55 -5.95 -8.19
CA LEU A 14 5.34 -5.29 -8.70
C LEU A 14 4.92 -5.98 -10.00
N PRO A 15 3.66 -5.82 -10.44
CA PRO A 15 3.20 -6.43 -11.67
C PRO A 15 4.09 -6.05 -12.86
N GLY A 16 4.52 -7.05 -13.62
CA GLY A 16 5.45 -6.88 -14.74
C GLY A 16 6.89 -6.51 -14.37
N ALA A 17 7.24 -6.50 -13.07
CA ALA A 17 8.55 -6.04 -12.59
C ALA A 17 9.02 -6.77 -11.32
N ASP A 18 10.00 -7.66 -11.48
CA ASP A 18 10.75 -8.24 -10.36
C ASP A 18 12.01 -7.42 -10.08
N GLY A 19 11.88 -6.40 -9.22
CA GLY A 19 12.98 -5.52 -8.82
C GLY A 19 12.91 -4.10 -9.39
N LEU A 20 13.77 -3.24 -8.86
CA LEU A 20 13.75 -1.79 -9.14
C LEU A 20 14.03 -1.45 -10.60
N GLU A 21 14.98 -2.15 -11.23
CA GLU A 21 15.39 -1.90 -12.62
C GLU A 21 14.27 -2.24 -13.60
N ALA A 22 13.67 -3.42 -13.45
CA ALA A 22 12.51 -3.83 -14.25
C ALA A 22 11.32 -2.90 -14.03
N PHE A 23 11.11 -2.45 -12.79
CA PHE A 23 10.03 -1.51 -12.47
C PHE A 23 10.27 -0.14 -13.11
N TRP A 24 11.50 0.38 -13.05
CA TRP A 24 11.87 1.62 -13.72
C TRP A 24 11.67 1.54 -15.23
N ASP A 25 12.18 0.47 -15.86
CA ASP A 25 12.03 0.23 -17.30
C ASP A 25 10.56 0.14 -17.72
N LEU A 26 9.68 -0.40 -16.86
CA LEU A 26 8.24 -0.43 -17.10
C LEU A 26 7.63 0.97 -17.08
N VAL A 27 7.88 1.75 -16.02
CA VAL A 27 7.22 3.06 -15.83
C VAL A 27 7.77 4.13 -16.77
N VAL A 28 9.09 4.18 -17.01
CA VAL A 28 9.73 5.22 -17.83
C VAL A 28 9.30 5.13 -19.30
N HIS A 29 8.93 3.94 -19.77
CA HIS A 29 8.40 3.71 -21.11
C HIS A 29 6.87 3.75 -21.17
N GLY A 30 6.18 4.07 -20.06
CA GLY A 30 4.72 4.14 -20.02
C GLY A 30 4.01 2.80 -20.28
N ARG A 31 4.69 1.67 -20.05
CA ARG A 31 4.11 0.34 -20.26
C ARG A 31 3.14 -0.02 -19.13
N THR A 32 2.20 -0.90 -19.44
CA THR A 32 1.23 -1.42 -18.49
C THR A 32 1.47 -2.91 -18.20
N ALA A 33 1.12 -3.35 -17.00
CA ALA A 33 1.21 -4.74 -16.55
C ALA A 33 -0.11 -5.29 -16.01
N TRP A 34 -1.19 -4.51 -16.08
CA TRP A 34 -2.53 -5.00 -15.83
C TRP A 34 -3.14 -5.61 -17.10
N GLY A 35 -4.04 -6.56 -16.90
CA GLY A 35 -4.72 -7.27 -17.97
C GLY A 35 -5.72 -8.27 -17.40
N ARG A 36 -6.09 -9.27 -18.19
CA ARG A 36 -7.02 -10.31 -17.77
C ARG A 36 -6.38 -11.18 -16.68
N LEU A 37 -7.05 -11.35 -15.54
CA LEU A 37 -6.60 -12.22 -14.45
C LEU A 37 -6.61 -13.70 -14.90
N PRO A 38 -5.64 -14.51 -14.44
CA PRO A 38 -5.66 -15.95 -14.64
C PRO A 38 -6.73 -16.61 -13.76
N ASP A 39 -7.16 -17.81 -14.14
CA ASP A 39 -8.17 -18.57 -13.40
C ASP A 39 -7.71 -18.96 -11.98
N SER A 40 -6.39 -19.04 -11.75
CA SER A 40 -5.79 -19.26 -10.43
C SER A 40 -6.05 -18.10 -9.45
N ARG A 41 -6.38 -16.91 -9.95
CA ARG A 41 -6.67 -15.70 -9.16
C ARG A 41 -8.16 -15.36 -9.19
N LEU A 42 -8.83 -15.60 -10.32
CA LEU A 42 -10.27 -15.44 -10.47
C LEU A 42 -10.87 -16.66 -11.17
N PRO A 43 -11.31 -17.69 -10.43
CA PRO A 43 -12.07 -18.80 -10.99
C PRO A 43 -13.37 -18.30 -11.64
N ARG A 44 -13.39 -18.16 -12.97
CA ARG A 44 -14.46 -17.42 -13.68
C ARG A 44 -15.83 -18.07 -13.52
N ASP A 45 -15.91 -19.38 -13.61
CA ASP A 45 -17.18 -20.11 -13.47
C ASP A 45 -17.84 -19.84 -12.10
N LEU A 46 -17.01 -19.65 -11.07
CA LEU A 46 -17.47 -19.37 -9.71
C LEU A 46 -17.71 -17.89 -9.46
N TYR A 47 -16.87 -16.99 -9.97
CA TYR A 47 -16.84 -15.61 -9.51
C TYR A 47 -16.97 -14.56 -10.59
N PHE A 48 -16.99 -14.87 -11.88
CA PHE A 48 -17.15 -13.86 -12.93
C PHE A 48 -18.56 -13.88 -13.52
N ASP A 49 -19.13 -12.70 -13.72
CA ASP A 49 -20.31 -12.48 -14.54
C ASP A 49 -20.31 -11.04 -15.05
N PRO A 50 -20.34 -10.78 -16.36
CA PRO A 50 -20.25 -9.43 -16.90
C PRO A 50 -21.43 -8.52 -16.51
N VAL A 51 -22.53 -9.09 -15.99
CA VAL A 51 -23.67 -8.32 -15.49
C VAL A 51 -23.33 -7.76 -14.10
N LYS A 52 -23.30 -6.41 -14.01
CA LYS A 52 -23.11 -5.68 -12.75
C LYS A 52 -24.16 -6.06 -11.71
N SER A 53 -23.78 -5.95 -10.44
CA SER A 53 -24.65 -6.19 -9.27
C SER A 53 -25.15 -7.62 -9.09
N LYS A 54 -24.62 -8.61 -9.83
CA LYS A 54 -24.91 -10.02 -9.54
C LYS A 54 -24.22 -10.44 -8.24
N VAL A 55 -25.01 -10.97 -7.30
CA VAL A 55 -24.54 -11.36 -5.97
C VAL A 55 -23.45 -12.43 -6.08
N GLY A 56 -22.35 -12.22 -5.36
CA GLY A 56 -21.22 -13.17 -5.32
C GLY A 56 -20.37 -13.20 -6.60
N LYS A 57 -20.58 -12.26 -7.53
CA LYS A 57 -19.84 -12.17 -8.79
C LYS A 57 -19.07 -10.85 -8.91
N SER A 58 -17.96 -10.93 -9.61
CA SER A 58 -17.22 -9.82 -10.17
C SER A 58 -17.67 -9.57 -11.60
N TYR A 59 -17.90 -8.31 -11.94
CA TYR A 59 -18.20 -7.91 -13.33
C TYR A 59 -16.96 -7.55 -14.13
N SER A 60 -15.81 -7.46 -13.48
CA SER A 60 -14.51 -7.27 -14.11
C SER A 60 -13.65 -8.52 -13.93
N ASP A 61 -12.87 -8.88 -14.94
CA ASP A 61 -11.80 -9.86 -14.84
C ASP A 61 -10.42 -9.24 -15.02
N LEU A 62 -10.31 -7.91 -14.90
CA LEU A 62 -9.05 -7.19 -15.00
C LEU A 62 -8.32 -7.12 -13.66
N GLY A 63 -7.01 -7.25 -13.72
CA GLY A 63 -6.12 -7.08 -12.57
C GLY A 63 -4.65 -7.13 -12.98
N ALA A 64 -3.77 -6.99 -12.00
CA ALA A 64 -2.33 -7.09 -12.22
C ALA A 64 -1.69 -7.93 -11.11
N ILE A 65 -0.88 -8.91 -11.50
CA ILE A 65 -0.23 -9.84 -10.58
C ILE A 65 1.29 -9.79 -10.74
N VAL A 66 2.02 -10.02 -9.66
CA VAL A 66 3.46 -10.28 -9.67
C VAL A 66 3.72 -11.68 -10.23
N SER A 67 4.97 -11.96 -10.57
CA SER A 67 5.37 -13.29 -11.04
C SER A 67 5.13 -14.35 -9.95
N GLU A 68 4.41 -15.42 -10.30
CA GLU A 68 4.20 -16.55 -9.40
C GLU A 68 5.44 -17.44 -9.40
N ARG A 69 6.31 -17.23 -8.41
CA ARG A 69 7.49 -18.06 -8.17
C ARG A 69 7.73 -18.27 -6.68
N PRO A 70 8.39 -19.38 -6.29
CA PRO A 70 8.87 -19.55 -4.93
C PRO A 70 9.81 -18.42 -4.52
N VAL A 71 9.85 -18.17 -3.22
CA VAL A 71 10.84 -17.28 -2.64
C VAL A 71 12.23 -17.89 -2.71
N ASP A 72 13.25 -17.07 -2.90
CA ASP A 72 14.64 -17.49 -3.01
C ASP A 72 15.31 -17.55 -1.62
N PRO A 73 15.66 -18.75 -1.10
CA PRO A 73 16.35 -18.89 0.17
C PRO A 73 17.80 -18.38 0.14
N ALA A 74 18.37 -18.12 -1.05
CA ALA A 74 19.65 -17.44 -1.19
C ALA A 74 19.50 -15.92 -0.99
N VAL A 75 18.28 -15.38 -1.05
CA VAL A 75 17.99 -13.95 -0.88
C VAL A 75 17.56 -13.62 0.55
N CYS A 76 16.76 -14.49 1.16
CA CYS A 76 16.21 -14.28 2.49
C CYS A 76 16.43 -15.49 3.40
N PRO A 77 16.63 -15.31 4.72
CA PRO A 77 16.84 -16.40 5.67
C PRO A 77 15.55 -17.15 6.02
N ILE A 78 14.76 -17.53 5.01
CA ILE A 78 13.53 -18.30 5.19
C ILE A 78 13.85 -19.76 5.46
N ARG A 79 13.19 -20.34 6.47
CA ARG A 79 13.35 -21.75 6.86
C ARG A 79 12.20 -22.61 6.35
N ALA A 80 12.43 -23.91 6.18
CA ALA A 80 11.40 -24.85 5.74
C ALA A 80 10.14 -24.83 6.63
N ASP A 81 10.30 -24.66 7.95
CA ASP A 81 9.16 -24.58 8.89
C ASP A 81 8.35 -23.27 8.78
N MET A 82 8.93 -22.22 8.19
CA MET A 82 8.21 -20.96 7.91
C MET A 82 7.34 -21.06 6.66
N LEU A 83 7.76 -21.84 5.66
CA LEU A 83 7.01 -22.06 4.42
C LEU A 83 5.64 -22.69 4.68
N GLY A 84 5.55 -23.62 5.62
CA GLY A 84 4.28 -24.22 6.03
C GLY A 84 3.40 -23.31 6.89
N ARG A 85 4.02 -22.45 7.72
CA ARG A 85 3.36 -21.62 8.75
C ARG A 85 2.72 -20.36 8.22
N TYR A 86 3.45 -19.61 7.39
CA TYR A 86 3.06 -18.29 6.92
C TYR A 86 2.39 -18.35 5.55
N ASP A 87 1.68 -17.28 5.22
CA ASP A 87 1.06 -17.12 3.90
C ASP A 87 2.10 -16.82 2.82
N VAL A 88 1.82 -17.19 1.57
CA VAL A 88 2.70 -16.89 0.42
C VAL A 88 2.96 -15.39 0.26
N ALA A 89 1.98 -14.54 0.55
CA ALA A 89 2.15 -13.09 0.54
C ALA A 89 3.20 -12.63 1.57
N HIS A 90 3.25 -13.30 2.74
CA HIS A 90 4.22 -12.99 3.79
C HIS A 90 5.62 -13.47 3.40
N HIS A 91 5.73 -14.61 2.71
CA HIS A 91 7.02 -15.07 2.16
C HIS A 91 7.56 -14.07 1.15
N ILE A 92 6.73 -13.62 0.19
CA ILE A 92 7.15 -12.66 -0.83
C ILE A 92 7.59 -11.36 -0.17
N PHE A 93 6.85 -10.88 0.84
CA PHE A 93 7.25 -9.68 1.58
C PHE A 93 8.58 -9.85 2.32
N LEU A 94 8.87 -11.03 2.90
CA LEU A 94 10.18 -11.32 3.50
C LEU A 94 11.32 -11.23 2.48
N GLU A 95 11.13 -11.78 1.28
CA GLU A 95 12.12 -11.68 0.21
C GLU A 95 12.39 -10.22 -0.15
N VAL A 96 11.32 -9.42 -0.36
CA VAL A 96 11.44 -8.00 -0.68
C VAL A 96 12.09 -7.20 0.45
N ALA A 97 11.73 -7.47 1.71
CA ALA A 97 12.39 -6.85 2.87
C ALA A 97 13.88 -7.19 2.94
N SER A 98 14.26 -8.43 2.61
CA SER A 98 15.66 -8.86 2.60
C SER A 98 16.45 -8.20 1.47
N LEU A 99 15.85 -8.02 0.29
CA LEU A 99 16.43 -7.25 -0.81
C LEU A 99 16.60 -5.78 -0.45
N ALA A 100 15.62 -5.15 0.23
CA ALA A 100 15.75 -3.78 0.69
C ALA A 100 16.88 -3.61 1.73
N CYS A 101 17.09 -4.62 2.59
CA CYS A 101 18.24 -4.64 3.50
C CYS A 101 19.56 -4.70 2.74
N ARG A 102 19.69 -5.56 1.73
CA ARG A 102 20.88 -5.64 0.87
C ARG A 102 21.14 -4.34 0.14
N ASP A 103 20.09 -3.72 -0.37
CA ASP A 103 20.16 -2.42 -1.04
C ASP A 103 20.67 -1.31 -0.10
N ALA A 104 20.37 -1.41 1.19
CA ALA A 104 20.92 -0.55 2.25
C ALA A 104 22.33 -0.93 2.71
N GLY A 105 22.99 -1.91 2.08
CA GLY A 105 24.31 -2.40 2.49
C GLY A 105 24.28 -3.30 3.73
N LEU A 106 23.13 -3.84 4.11
CA LEU A 106 22.95 -4.76 5.24
C LEU A 106 22.88 -6.21 4.77
N ASP A 107 23.39 -7.14 5.58
CA ASP A 107 23.23 -8.56 5.33
C ASP A 107 21.97 -9.10 6.03
N PRO A 108 20.91 -9.51 5.29
CA PRO A 108 19.70 -10.06 5.90
C PRO A 108 19.96 -11.37 6.68
N PHE A 109 21.06 -12.08 6.43
CA PHE A 109 21.45 -13.28 7.16
C PHE A 109 22.21 -12.98 8.46
N ALA A 110 22.72 -11.75 8.60
CA ALA A 110 23.54 -11.32 9.72
C ALA A 110 23.16 -9.90 10.18
N MET A 111 21.85 -9.63 10.27
CA MET A 111 21.35 -8.35 10.75
C MET A 111 21.86 -8.05 12.18
N PRO A 112 22.18 -6.79 12.49
CA PRO A 112 22.54 -6.40 13.84
C PRO A 112 21.43 -6.78 14.82
N ARG A 113 21.75 -7.65 15.78
CA ARG A 113 20.79 -8.05 16.82
C ARG A 113 20.49 -6.89 17.76
N GLY A 114 19.29 -6.90 18.33
CA GLY A 114 18.87 -5.95 19.34
C GLY A 114 17.57 -5.22 19.02
N PRO A 115 17.11 -4.36 19.95
CA PRO A 115 15.76 -3.80 19.92
C PRO A 115 15.59 -2.57 19.02
N ARG A 116 16.63 -2.20 18.26
CA ARG A 116 16.73 -0.89 17.58
C ARG A 116 16.26 -0.90 16.12
N THR A 117 15.85 -2.04 15.60
CA THR A 117 15.30 -2.18 14.24
C THR A 117 13.83 -2.57 14.30
N GLY A 118 12.95 -1.66 13.89
CA GLY A 118 11.51 -1.92 13.84
C GLY A 118 11.03 -2.44 12.48
N VAL A 119 9.88 -3.10 12.44
CA VAL A 119 9.23 -3.61 11.22
C VAL A 119 7.77 -3.11 11.15
N TYR A 120 7.43 -2.34 10.12
CA TYR A 120 6.12 -1.70 9.98
C TYR A 120 5.54 -1.99 8.61
N VAL A 121 4.42 -2.72 8.54
CA VAL A 121 3.87 -3.19 7.27
C VAL A 121 2.43 -2.76 7.09
N GLY A 122 2.11 -2.12 5.96
CA GLY A 122 0.73 -1.95 5.53
C GLY A 122 0.20 -3.24 4.92
N HIS A 123 -0.79 -3.87 5.55
CA HIS A 123 -1.31 -5.18 5.12
C HIS A 123 -2.65 -5.51 5.81
N THR A 124 -3.59 -6.09 5.07
CA THR A 124 -4.90 -6.52 5.61
C THR A 124 -5.05 -8.03 5.71
N GLY A 125 -4.34 -8.79 4.87
CA GLY A 125 -4.37 -10.25 4.86
C GLY A 125 -3.65 -10.82 3.63
N GLY A 126 -3.24 -12.09 3.74
CA GLY A 126 -2.56 -12.81 2.67
C GLY A 126 -3.49 -13.35 1.60
N SER A 127 -3.12 -14.49 1.03
CA SER A 127 -3.92 -15.25 0.06
C SER A 127 -5.26 -15.76 0.63
N THR A 128 -6.02 -16.45 -0.21
CA THR A 128 -7.29 -17.11 0.17
C THR A 128 -7.11 -18.23 1.19
N ARG A 129 -5.86 -18.65 1.47
CA ARG A 129 -5.53 -19.79 2.32
C ARG A 129 -6.16 -19.70 3.71
N ILE A 130 -6.18 -18.52 4.34
CA ILE A 130 -6.85 -18.38 5.66
C ILE A 130 -8.36 -18.67 5.56
N GLY A 131 -9.00 -18.25 4.47
CA GLY A 131 -10.40 -18.54 4.18
C GLY A 131 -10.64 -20.03 3.98
N ASP A 132 -9.74 -20.72 3.25
CA ASP A 132 -9.83 -22.17 3.03
C ASP A 132 -9.75 -22.94 4.35
N TYR A 133 -8.84 -22.54 5.25
CA TYR A 133 -8.73 -23.14 6.59
C TYR A 133 -9.98 -22.90 7.43
N VAL A 134 -10.52 -21.68 7.43
CA VAL A 134 -11.75 -21.35 8.18
C VAL A 134 -12.93 -22.15 7.64
N TYR A 135 -13.08 -22.21 6.32
CA TYR A 135 -14.15 -22.96 5.66
C TYR A 135 -14.06 -24.46 5.95
N SER A 136 -12.89 -25.08 5.72
CA SER A 136 -12.67 -26.51 5.94
C SER A 136 -12.80 -26.89 7.43
N THR A 137 -12.42 -26.01 8.35
CA THR A 137 -12.56 -26.24 9.80
C THR A 137 -14.02 -26.13 10.27
N GLY A 138 -14.82 -25.25 9.65
CA GLY A 138 -16.23 -25.04 10.00
C GLY A 138 -17.23 -25.95 9.28
N ILE A 139 -16.75 -26.85 8.42
CA ILE A 139 -17.60 -27.56 7.44
C ILE A 139 -18.70 -28.42 8.08
N ASP A 140 -18.45 -29.02 9.25
CA ASP A 140 -19.45 -29.83 9.95
C ASP A 140 -20.68 -28.98 10.33
N GLY A 141 -20.45 -27.74 10.79
CA GLY A 141 -21.53 -26.81 11.11
C GLY A 141 -22.25 -26.30 9.86
N THR A 142 -21.51 -26.03 8.78
CA THR A 142 -22.10 -25.60 7.51
C THR A 142 -22.97 -26.69 6.88
N THR A 143 -22.54 -27.95 6.93
CA THR A 143 -23.31 -29.07 6.36
C THR A 143 -24.48 -29.48 7.26
N ALA A 144 -24.40 -29.28 8.58
CA ALA A 144 -25.53 -29.49 9.49
C ALA A 144 -26.76 -28.64 9.10
N TRP A 145 -26.55 -27.44 8.56
CA TRP A 145 -27.65 -26.57 8.09
C TRP A 145 -28.48 -27.18 6.95
N LEU A 146 -27.98 -28.18 6.21
CA LEU A 146 -28.78 -28.89 5.21
C LEU A 146 -30.03 -29.52 5.84
N GLY A 147 -29.94 -29.99 7.09
CA GLY A 147 -31.08 -30.52 7.84
C GLY A 147 -32.05 -29.44 8.32
N ASP A 148 -31.60 -28.19 8.44
CA ASP A 148 -32.42 -27.08 8.94
C ASP A 148 -33.20 -26.38 7.82
N VAL A 149 -32.69 -26.43 6.58
CA VAL A 149 -33.33 -25.81 5.41
C VAL A 149 -34.49 -26.68 4.93
N ALA A 150 -35.72 -26.15 5.03
CA ALA A 150 -36.94 -26.88 4.66
C ALA A 150 -36.91 -27.42 3.23
N ALA A 151 -36.44 -26.61 2.26
CA ALA A 151 -36.31 -27.04 0.86
C ALA A 151 -35.28 -28.17 0.67
N ALA A 152 -34.20 -28.18 1.47
CA ALA A 152 -33.20 -29.24 1.42
C ALA A 152 -33.75 -30.53 2.04
N ARG A 153 -34.49 -30.44 3.15
CA ARG A 153 -35.20 -31.61 3.73
C ARG A 153 -36.21 -32.21 2.76
N GLU A 154 -36.98 -31.37 2.07
CA GLU A 154 -37.96 -31.84 1.07
C GLU A 154 -37.27 -32.54 -0.11
N LEU A 155 -36.15 -31.99 -0.59
CA LEU A 155 -35.41 -32.54 -1.71
C LEU A 155 -34.62 -33.81 -1.36
N LEU A 156 -33.98 -33.84 -0.19
CA LEU A 156 -33.02 -34.88 0.20
C LEU A 156 -33.66 -35.99 1.04
N GLY A 157 -34.79 -35.73 1.70
CA GLY A 157 -35.44 -36.68 2.62
C GLY A 157 -34.46 -37.25 3.65
N ASP A 158 -34.48 -38.57 3.81
CA ASP A 158 -33.56 -39.31 4.70
C ASP A 158 -32.09 -39.30 4.22
N GLY A 159 -31.83 -38.85 2.99
CA GLY A 159 -30.49 -38.80 2.39
C GLY A 159 -29.65 -37.59 2.83
N ALA A 160 -30.22 -36.62 3.54
CA ALA A 160 -29.54 -35.37 3.91
C ALA A 160 -28.24 -35.61 4.70
N GLU A 161 -28.22 -36.58 5.62
CA GLU A 161 -27.04 -36.92 6.42
C GLU A 161 -25.92 -37.52 5.56
N SER A 162 -26.28 -38.42 4.63
CA SER A 162 -25.32 -39.00 3.69
C SER A 162 -24.68 -37.94 2.80
N VAL A 163 -25.49 -37.00 2.30
CA VAL A 163 -24.99 -35.89 1.47
C VAL A 163 -24.09 -34.96 2.29
N ALA A 164 -24.47 -34.62 3.52
CA ALA A 164 -23.65 -33.82 4.42
C ALA A 164 -22.28 -34.48 4.68
N ALA A 165 -22.26 -35.81 4.90
CA ALA A 165 -21.04 -36.58 5.09
C ALA A 165 -20.16 -36.60 3.83
N GLU A 166 -20.76 -36.77 2.65
CA GLU A 166 -20.04 -36.75 1.37
C GLU A 166 -19.42 -35.39 1.07
N VAL A 167 -20.19 -34.30 1.25
CA VAL A 167 -19.70 -32.92 1.09
C VAL A 167 -18.56 -32.64 2.07
N THR A 168 -18.73 -33.00 3.34
CA THR A 168 -17.69 -32.84 4.36
C THR A 168 -16.42 -33.58 3.99
N ALA A 169 -16.54 -34.83 3.54
CA ALA A 169 -15.39 -35.64 3.11
C ALA A 169 -14.69 -35.03 1.89
N ALA A 170 -15.45 -34.52 0.91
CA ALA A 170 -14.91 -33.84 -0.25
C ALA A 170 -14.14 -32.58 0.13
N VAL A 171 -14.72 -31.69 0.95
CA VAL A 171 -14.07 -30.46 1.39
C VAL A 171 -12.77 -30.75 2.16
N ARG A 172 -12.77 -31.74 3.06
CA ARG A 172 -11.57 -32.12 3.84
C ARG A 172 -10.45 -32.73 2.98
N ARG A 173 -10.81 -33.36 1.86
CA ARG A 173 -9.84 -33.91 0.91
C ARG A 173 -9.18 -32.81 0.09
N ASP A 174 -9.97 -31.83 -0.34
CA ASP A 174 -9.55 -30.84 -1.35
C ASP A 174 -9.06 -29.52 -0.72
N HIS A 175 -9.46 -29.21 0.52
CA HIS A 175 -9.04 -28.01 1.25
C HIS A 175 -8.30 -28.32 2.56
N PRO A 176 -7.27 -27.53 2.91
CA PRO A 176 -6.52 -27.76 4.12
C PRO A 176 -7.36 -27.45 5.36
N GLY A 177 -7.53 -28.43 6.24
CA GLY A 177 -8.12 -28.26 7.57
C GLY A 177 -7.06 -28.13 8.66
N ARG A 178 -7.36 -27.38 9.73
CA ARG A 178 -6.43 -27.21 10.84
C ARG A 178 -6.17 -28.54 11.55
N ARG A 179 -4.91 -28.97 11.65
CA ARG A 179 -4.53 -30.20 12.36
C ARG A 179 -4.17 -29.93 13.82
N PRO A 180 -4.42 -30.87 14.75
CA PRO A 180 -3.95 -30.76 16.13
C PRO A 180 -2.44 -30.51 16.18
N GLY A 181 -2.01 -29.48 16.93
CA GLY A 181 -0.59 -29.11 17.08
C GLY A 181 0.01 -28.34 15.89
N GLU A 182 -0.75 -28.11 14.82
CA GLU A 182 -0.28 -27.30 13.70
C GLU A 182 -0.13 -25.84 14.10
N LYS A 183 1.04 -25.27 13.80
CA LYS A 183 1.32 -23.85 13.97
C LYS A 183 1.02 -23.19 12.63
N LEU A 184 0.12 -22.21 12.62
CA LEU A 184 -0.23 -21.39 11.45
C LEU A 184 -0.20 -19.92 11.87
N ASP A 185 0.38 -19.10 11.01
CA ASP A 185 0.51 -17.65 11.16
C ASP A 185 0.01 -16.95 9.88
N LEU A 186 -1.24 -17.25 9.49
CA LEU A 186 -1.87 -16.75 8.26
C LEU A 186 -2.53 -15.37 8.42
N GLY A 187 -2.67 -14.88 9.66
CA GLY A 187 -3.26 -13.58 9.93
C GLY A 187 -2.37 -12.42 9.45
N ALA A 188 -2.93 -11.21 9.34
CA ALA A 188 -2.22 -10.06 8.78
C ALA A 188 -0.87 -9.79 9.46
N LEU A 189 -0.78 -9.93 10.79
CA LEU A 189 0.47 -9.75 11.55
C LEU A 189 1.63 -10.62 11.05
N GLY A 190 1.33 -11.74 10.36
CA GLY A 190 2.31 -12.63 9.76
C GLY A 190 3.30 -11.92 8.84
N ALA A 191 2.87 -10.88 8.10
CA ALA A 191 3.72 -10.10 7.20
C ALA A 191 4.89 -9.41 7.91
N ALA A 192 4.65 -8.82 9.10
CA ALA A 192 5.70 -8.19 9.90
C ALA A 192 6.46 -9.23 10.75
N LYS A 193 5.73 -10.22 11.29
CA LYS A 193 6.28 -11.25 12.17
C LYS A 193 7.31 -12.12 11.47
N ILE A 194 7.07 -12.52 10.21
CA ILE A 194 8.01 -13.35 9.46
C ILE A 194 9.34 -12.63 9.21
N VAL A 195 9.30 -11.32 8.92
CA VAL A 195 10.50 -10.48 8.74
C VAL A 195 11.28 -10.41 10.05
N ARG A 196 10.59 -10.11 11.15
CA ARG A 196 11.21 -10.09 12.49
C ARG A 196 11.85 -11.43 12.85
N GLU A 197 11.17 -12.54 12.59
CA GLU A 197 11.63 -13.89 12.92
C GLU A 197 12.82 -14.32 12.06
N ALA A 198 12.73 -14.15 10.74
CA ALA A 198 13.77 -14.58 9.80
C ALA A 198 15.03 -13.73 9.92
N LEU A 199 14.89 -12.40 10.07
CA LEU A 199 16.00 -11.46 10.24
C LEU A 199 16.52 -11.37 11.68
N GLN A 200 15.95 -12.13 12.63
CA GLN A 200 16.34 -12.18 14.05
C GLN A 200 16.36 -10.80 14.74
N LEU A 201 15.31 -10.01 14.54
CA LEU A 201 15.20 -8.66 15.09
C LEU A 201 14.47 -8.69 16.45
N ASP A 202 14.88 -7.84 17.40
CA ASP A 202 14.23 -7.72 18.71
C ASP A 202 13.45 -6.41 18.88
N GLY A 203 13.38 -5.59 17.84
CA GLY A 203 12.64 -4.34 17.85
C GLY A 203 11.13 -4.53 17.65
N PRO A 204 10.37 -3.41 17.73
CA PRO A 204 8.93 -3.43 17.57
C PRO A 204 8.53 -3.85 16.17
N TYR A 205 7.49 -4.67 16.05
CA TYR A 205 6.90 -5.01 14.76
C TYR A 205 5.38 -4.88 14.83
N LEU A 206 4.78 -4.37 13.76
CA LEU A 206 3.33 -4.22 13.66
C LEU A 206 2.84 -4.24 12.22
N VAL A 207 1.53 -4.41 12.10
CA VAL A 207 0.79 -4.28 10.85
C VAL A 207 -0.25 -3.17 11.00
N VAL A 208 -0.45 -2.40 9.94
CA VAL A 208 -1.44 -1.32 9.86
C VAL A 208 -2.41 -1.62 8.74
N ASP A 209 -3.69 -1.47 9.06
CA ASP A 209 -4.75 -1.33 8.06
C ASP A 209 -5.28 0.11 8.09
N ALA A 210 -5.06 0.81 6.98
CA ALA A 210 -5.69 2.06 6.63
C ALA A 210 -6.15 2.03 5.16
N ALA A 211 -6.67 0.88 4.73
CA ALA A 211 -7.04 0.61 3.33
C ALA A 211 -5.89 0.99 2.36
N CYS A 212 -6.18 1.80 1.35
CA CYS A 212 -5.20 2.23 0.34
C CYS A 212 -4.05 3.09 0.88
N ALA A 213 -4.17 3.64 2.10
CA ALA A 213 -3.15 4.45 2.75
C ALA A 213 -2.25 3.65 3.72
N SER A 214 -2.49 2.34 3.89
CA SER A 214 -1.84 1.48 4.89
C SER A 214 -0.32 1.58 4.91
N SER A 215 0.34 1.47 3.74
CA SER A 215 1.80 1.46 3.70
C SER A 215 2.44 2.81 4.03
N LEU A 216 1.85 3.94 3.62
CA LEU A 216 2.35 5.26 4.03
C LEU A 216 1.99 5.58 5.49
N GLN A 217 0.88 5.05 6.00
CA GLN A 217 0.56 5.16 7.42
C GLN A 217 1.55 4.34 8.27
N ALA A 218 1.97 3.16 7.81
CA ALA A 218 3.03 2.39 8.45
C ALA A 218 4.35 3.20 8.50
N LEU A 219 4.69 3.90 7.42
CA LEU A 219 5.82 4.83 7.37
C LEU A 219 5.67 6.00 8.35
N ALA A 220 4.48 6.59 8.48
CA ALA A 220 4.22 7.67 9.42
C ALA A 220 4.41 7.22 10.88
N ILE A 221 4.04 5.99 11.21
CA ILE A 221 4.24 5.41 12.55
C ILE A 221 5.73 5.13 12.79
N ALA A 222 6.41 4.51 11.81
CA ALA A 222 7.85 4.25 11.88
C ALA A 222 8.66 5.54 12.03
N ALA A 223 8.28 6.59 11.30
CA ALA A 223 8.87 7.92 11.36
C ALA A 223 8.84 8.49 12.78
N ARG A 224 7.70 8.36 13.48
CA ARG A 224 7.59 8.81 14.87
C ARG A 224 8.50 8.01 15.80
N ALA A 225 8.53 6.69 15.66
CA ALA A 225 9.40 5.83 16.48
C ALA A 225 10.89 6.15 16.27
N LEU A 226 11.30 6.41 15.02
CA LEU A 226 12.65 6.88 14.68
C LEU A 226 12.93 8.25 15.32
N GLN A 227 12.03 9.23 15.15
CA GLN A 227 12.16 10.59 15.67
C GLN A 227 12.28 10.63 17.19
N GLN A 228 11.45 9.86 17.89
CA GLN A 228 11.50 9.68 19.35
C GLN A 228 12.73 8.91 19.83
N GLY A 229 13.46 8.27 18.91
CA GLY A 229 14.66 7.52 19.24
C GLY A 229 14.37 6.19 19.93
N GLY A 230 13.16 5.63 19.79
CA GLY A 230 12.82 4.27 20.24
C GLY A 230 13.48 3.19 19.36
N ILE A 231 13.77 3.54 18.10
CA ILE A 231 14.52 2.74 17.13
C ILE A 231 15.51 3.64 16.36
N ASP A 232 16.53 3.02 15.75
CA ASP A 232 17.50 3.71 14.89
C ASP A 232 17.25 3.46 13.41
N GLN A 233 16.58 2.35 13.11
CA GLN A 233 16.25 1.93 11.75
C GLN A 233 14.85 1.30 11.72
N ALA A 234 14.14 1.48 10.62
CA ALA A 234 12.88 0.81 10.35
C ALA A 234 12.92 0.11 8.99
N ILE A 235 12.43 -1.13 8.96
CA ILE A 235 11.98 -1.78 7.72
C ILE A 235 10.49 -1.44 7.60
N VAL A 236 10.14 -0.71 6.53
CA VAL A 236 8.76 -0.25 6.31
C VAL A 236 8.31 -0.69 4.93
N GLY A 237 7.07 -1.15 4.79
CA GLY A 237 6.59 -1.59 3.48
C GLY A 237 5.09 -1.77 3.36
N GLY A 238 4.70 -2.31 2.21
CA GLY A 238 3.35 -2.78 1.94
C GLY A 238 3.39 -4.19 1.34
N ALA A 239 2.39 -4.99 1.70
CA ALA A 239 2.14 -6.29 1.10
C ALA A 239 0.67 -6.40 0.71
N SER A 240 0.40 -6.64 -0.56
CA SER A 240 -0.96 -6.73 -1.11
C SER A 240 -1.05 -7.92 -2.03
N TYR A 241 -2.06 -8.77 -1.80
CA TYR A 241 -2.31 -9.97 -2.59
C TYR A 241 -3.63 -9.80 -3.37
N CYS A 242 -3.62 -10.14 -4.67
CA CYS A 242 -4.84 -10.09 -5.47
C CYS A 242 -5.64 -11.38 -5.24
N LYS A 243 -6.85 -11.26 -4.70
CA LYS A 243 -7.70 -12.40 -4.35
C LYS A 243 -9.13 -12.20 -4.85
N SER A 244 -9.79 -13.30 -5.21
CA SER A 244 -11.11 -13.32 -5.85
C SER A 244 -12.21 -12.73 -4.97
N ASP A 245 -12.20 -13.00 -3.67
CA ASP A 245 -13.13 -12.47 -2.67
C ASP A 245 -13.09 -10.94 -2.63
N SER A 246 -11.89 -10.33 -2.62
CA SER A 246 -11.75 -8.87 -2.71
C SER A 246 -12.36 -8.31 -4.00
N LEU A 247 -12.12 -8.97 -5.13
CA LEU A 247 -12.66 -8.51 -6.42
C LEU A 247 -14.20 -8.56 -6.47
N VAL A 248 -14.80 -9.61 -5.89
CA VAL A 248 -16.26 -9.73 -5.73
C VAL A 248 -16.80 -8.61 -4.84
N LEU A 249 -16.14 -8.31 -3.71
CA LEU A 249 -16.55 -7.23 -2.81
C LEU A 249 -16.45 -5.85 -3.47
N PHE A 250 -15.36 -5.57 -4.18
CA PHE A 250 -15.20 -4.29 -4.90
C PHE A 250 -16.18 -4.17 -6.09
N SER A 251 -16.56 -5.28 -6.71
CA SER A 251 -17.62 -5.32 -7.74
C SER A 251 -19.00 -5.07 -7.17
N ALA A 252 -19.30 -5.60 -5.98
CA ALA A 252 -20.55 -5.28 -5.28
C ALA A 252 -20.64 -3.78 -4.94
N ALA A 253 -19.49 -3.15 -4.66
CA ALA A 253 -19.38 -1.70 -4.48
C ALA A 253 -19.31 -0.90 -5.79
N GLN A 254 -19.34 -1.56 -6.96
CA GLN A 254 -19.18 -0.96 -8.29
C GLN A 254 -17.95 -0.05 -8.43
N SER A 255 -16.84 -0.48 -7.82
CA SER A 255 -15.60 0.31 -7.75
C SER A 255 -14.50 -0.16 -8.69
N VAL A 256 -14.68 -1.29 -9.37
CA VAL A 256 -13.68 -1.84 -10.32
C VAL A 256 -13.95 -1.42 -11.75
N SER A 257 -12.89 -1.25 -12.53
CA SER A 257 -12.96 -0.91 -13.94
C SER A 257 -13.21 -2.14 -14.81
N ASN A 258 -13.95 -1.96 -15.91
CA ASN A 258 -14.03 -2.94 -16.99
C ASN A 258 -13.28 -2.52 -18.28
N SER A 259 -12.69 -1.31 -18.29
CA SER A 259 -12.00 -0.71 -19.44
C SER A 259 -10.48 -0.57 -19.23
N GLY A 260 -9.99 -0.69 -18.00
CA GLY A 260 -8.58 -0.59 -17.65
C GLY A 260 -8.30 0.57 -16.68
N SER A 261 -7.03 0.71 -16.28
CA SER A 261 -6.65 1.85 -15.44
C SER A 261 -6.28 3.05 -16.31
N CYS A 262 -6.98 4.16 -16.09
CA CYS A 262 -6.76 5.46 -16.73
C CYS A 262 -6.98 6.57 -15.68
N PRO A 263 -5.98 6.83 -14.81
CA PRO A 263 -6.05 7.90 -13.83
C PRO A 263 -6.28 9.25 -14.52
N PHE A 264 -7.16 10.06 -13.95
CA PHE A 264 -7.58 11.37 -14.46
C PHE A 264 -8.37 11.33 -15.78
N GLY A 265 -8.74 10.15 -16.27
CA GLY A 265 -9.43 10.01 -17.56
C GLY A 265 -10.84 10.54 -17.59
N ARG A 266 -11.27 11.03 -18.76
CA ARG A 266 -12.68 11.33 -19.04
C ARG A 266 -13.57 10.10 -18.83
N ASP A 267 -13.13 8.94 -19.30
CA ASP A 267 -13.92 7.69 -19.28
C ASP A 267 -13.49 6.72 -18.17
N ALA A 268 -12.75 7.21 -17.16
CA ALA A 268 -12.32 6.40 -16.03
C ALA A 268 -13.53 5.87 -15.23
N ASP A 269 -13.66 4.55 -15.08
CA ASP A 269 -14.88 3.89 -14.56
C ASP A 269 -14.64 3.06 -13.27
N GLY A 270 -13.41 3.07 -12.74
CA GLY A 270 -13.06 2.32 -11.54
C GLY A 270 -11.59 1.95 -11.48
N LEU A 271 -11.20 1.27 -10.40
CA LEU A 271 -9.83 0.78 -10.23
C LEU A 271 -9.63 -0.59 -10.89
N VAL A 272 -8.43 -0.85 -11.40
CA VAL A 272 -7.98 -2.20 -11.70
C VAL A 272 -7.22 -2.72 -10.48
N THR A 273 -7.65 -3.82 -9.87
CA THR A 273 -6.99 -4.34 -8.67
C THR A 273 -5.60 -4.90 -9.00
N ALA A 274 -4.67 -4.79 -8.07
CA ALA A 274 -3.33 -5.32 -8.27
C ALA A 274 -2.73 -5.90 -6.98
N GLU A 275 -1.81 -6.83 -7.15
CA GLU A 275 -0.94 -7.30 -6.08
C GLU A 275 0.41 -6.59 -6.15
N GLY A 276 1.13 -6.53 -5.03
CA GLY A 276 2.41 -5.83 -5.00
C GLY A 276 3.06 -5.85 -3.63
N TYR A 277 4.39 -5.79 -3.64
CA TYR A 277 5.21 -5.88 -2.45
C TYR A 277 6.35 -4.88 -2.56
N VAL A 278 6.46 -4.01 -1.56
CA VAL A 278 7.53 -2.99 -1.51
C VAL A 278 8.04 -2.91 -0.08
N ALA A 279 9.36 -2.86 0.08
CA ALA A 279 10.01 -2.61 1.37
C ALA A 279 11.08 -1.52 1.22
N LEU A 280 11.20 -0.70 2.24
CA LEU A 280 12.18 0.35 2.41
C LEU A 280 12.93 0.13 3.73
N VAL A 281 14.21 0.49 3.74
CA VAL A 281 14.98 0.70 4.96
C VAL A 281 15.10 2.20 5.17
N VAL A 282 14.62 2.67 6.32
CA VAL A 282 14.55 4.11 6.65
C VAL A 282 15.28 4.36 7.95
N LYS A 283 16.07 5.44 7.97
CA LYS A 283 16.77 5.95 9.16
C LYS A 283 16.52 7.43 9.32
N LYS A 284 16.82 7.94 10.51
CA LYS A 284 17.13 9.36 10.72
C LYS A 284 18.24 9.81 9.75
N LEU A 285 18.08 10.93 9.08
CA LEU A 285 19.04 11.43 8.08
C LEU A 285 20.42 11.63 8.72
N SER A 286 20.49 12.22 9.91
CA SER A 286 21.77 12.37 10.64
C SER A 286 22.43 11.03 10.95
N LYS A 287 21.65 10.00 11.30
CA LYS A 287 22.15 8.64 11.54
C LYS A 287 22.64 7.99 10.25
N ALA A 288 21.90 8.17 9.16
CA ALA A 288 22.30 7.65 7.85
C ALA A 288 23.63 8.26 7.37
N ILE A 289 23.79 9.57 7.55
CA ILE A 289 25.05 10.27 7.26
C ILE A 289 26.18 9.74 8.17
N ALA A 290 25.90 9.57 9.48
CA ALA A 290 26.90 9.07 10.43
C ALA A 290 27.33 7.63 10.14
N ASP A 291 26.42 6.79 9.66
CA ASP A 291 26.69 5.40 9.28
C ASP A 291 27.35 5.27 7.90
N GLY A 292 27.41 6.37 7.13
CA GLY A 292 27.93 6.36 5.76
C GLY A 292 27.00 5.65 4.77
N ASP A 293 25.70 5.60 5.04
CA ASP A 293 24.72 4.96 4.17
C ASP A 293 24.57 5.73 2.84
N ARG A 294 24.26 5.00 1.76
CA ARG A 294 23.74 5.62 0.54
C ARG A 294 22.34 6.16 0.82
N ILE A 295 22.15 7.47 0.63
CA ILE A 295 20.83 8.10 0.76
C ILE A 295 20.18 8.21 -0.62
N ARG A 296 19.10 7.46 -0.84
CA ARG A 296 18.35 7.47 -2.12
C ARG A 296 17.45 8.69 -2.25
N ALA A 297 16.75 9.04 -1.17
CA ALA A 297 15.91 10.23 -1.07
C ALA A 297 15.70 10.63 0.39
N VAL A 298 15.22 11.85 0.60
CA VAL A 298 14.90 12.40 1.92
C VAL A 298 13.39 12.62 2.03
N ILE A 299 12.79 12.10 3.09
CA ILE A 299 11.41 12.40 3.47
C ILE A 299 11.44 13.66 4.34
N CYS A 300 10.91 14.74 3.79
CA CYS A 300 10.90 16.08 4.38
C CYS A 300 9.60 16.40 5.10
N GLY A 301 8.52 15.65 4.86
CA GLY A 301 7.19 15.92 5.43
C GLY A 301 6.32 14.68 5.39
N ILE A 302 5.57 14.42 6.47
CA ILE A 302 4.51 13.40 6.49
C ILE A 302 3.28 14.03 7.12
N GLY A 303 2.24 14.20 6.33
CA GLY A 303 0.95 14.69 6.78
C GLY A 303 -0.09 13.59 6.75
N VAL A 304 -0.71 13.33 7.90
CA VAL A 304 -1.80 12.36 8.05
C VAL A 304 -3.05 13.10 8.51
N ALA A 305 -4.18 12.87 7.85
CA ALA A 305 -5.46 13.46 8.24
C ALA A 305 -6.64 12.53 7.95
N SER A 306 -7.74 12.71 8.67
CA SER A 306 -9.00 12.03 8.39
C SER A 306 -10.01 13.01 7.78
N ASP A 307 -10.82 12.51 6.86
CA ASP A 307 -11.99 13.19 6.30
C ASP A 307 -13.07 13.50 7.36
N GLY A 308 -13.07 12.78 8.49
CA GLY A 308 -14.05 12.96 9.56
C GLY A 308 -15.47 12.60 9.12
N LYS A 309 -16.47 13.39 9.57
CA LYS A 309 -17.88 13.12 9.28
C LYS A 309 -18.21 13.40 7.80
N GLY A 310 -18.41 12.35 7.01
CA GLY A 310 -18.73 12.42 5.58
C GLY A 310 -20.18 12.06 5.23
N LYS A 311 -20.51 12.15 3.93
CA LYS A 311 -21.81 11.72 3.36
C LYS A 311 -21.90 10.19 3.19
N SER A 312 -20.76 9.53 2.97
CA SER A 312 -20.62 8.09 2.77
C SER A 312 -19.19 7.67 3.15
N LEU A 313 -19.01 6.39 3.50
CA LEU A 313 -17.70 5.78 3.76
C LEU A 313 -16.77 5.81 2.53
N TRP A 314 -17.36 5.79 1.33
CA TRP A 314 -16.65 5.68 0.05
C TRP A 314 -16.40 7.02 -0.63
N ALA A 315 -17.00 8.10 -0.14
CA ALA A 315 -16.90 9.42 -0.76
C ALA A 315 -15.69 10.18 -0.20
N PRO A 316 -14.67 10.49 -1.02
CA PRO A 316 -13.51 11.24 -0.55
C PRO A 316 -13.87 12.70 -0.26
N ARG A 317 -13.06 13.37 0.56
CA ARG A 317 -13.26 14.79 0.90
C ARG A 317 -12.04 15.65 0.64
N GLN A 318 -12.26 16.81 0.02
CA GLN A 318 -11.21 17.78 -0.19
C GLN A 318 -10.62 18.30 1.13
N GLU A 319 -11.42 18.46 2.20
CA GLU A 319 -10.92 19.04 3.44
C GLU A 319 -9.90 18.13 4.14
N GLY A 320 -10.15 16.82 4.20
CA GLY A 320 -9.21 15.87 4.78
C GLY A 320 -7.93 15.76 3.96
N GLN A 321 -8.04 15.77 2.63
CA GLN A 321 -6.88 15.78 1.73
C GLN A 321 -6.06 17.06 1.87
N LYS A 322 -6.70 18.24 1.87
CA LYS A 322 -6.02 19.53 2.09
C LYS A 322 -5.31 19.56 3.44
N LEU A 323 -5.97 19.07 4.50
CA LEU A 323 -5.37 19.01 5.84
C LEU A 323 -4.16 18.06 5.90
N ALA A 324 -4.17 16.94 5.16
CA ALA A 324 -3.00 16.07 5.04
C ALA A 324 -1.83 16.83 4.38
N VAL A 325 -2.07 17.55 3.29
CA VAL A 325 -1.03 18.37 2.62
C VAL A 325 -0.50 19.43 3.60
N GLU A 326 -1.37 20.19 4.25
CA GLU A 326 -0.97 21.24 5.19
C GLU A 326 -0.14 20.70 6.37
N ARG A 327 -0.45 19.50 6.87
CA ARG A 327 0.33 18.85 7.94
C ARG A 327 1.71 18.39 7.46
N ALA A 328 1.87 18.08 6.19
CA ALA A 328 3.17 17.76 5.61
C ALA A 328 4.05 19.02 5.40
N TYR A 329 3.43 20.21 5.23
CA TYR A 329 4.11 21.49 5.01
C TYR A 329 3.66 22.58 6.01
N PRO A 330 4.29 22.66 7.19
CA PRO A 330 4.09 23.75 8.14
C PRO A 330 4.38 25.12 7.51
N ASP A 331 5.43 25.19 6.69
CA ASP A 331 5.68 26.32 5.81
C ASP A 331 5.02 26.04 4.45
N LYS A 332 3.86 26.67 4.22
CA LYS A 332 3.08 26.51 2.99
C LYS A 332 3.83 26.96 1.74
N SER A 333 4.83 27.84 1.86
CA SER A 333 5.63 28.28 0.71
C SER A 333 6.43 27.13 0.08
N GLU A 334 6.72 26.07 0.85
CA GLU A 334 7.42 24.89 0.37
C GLU A 334 6.56 24.07 -0.61
N ILE A 335 5.23 24.20 -0.56
CA ILE A 335 4.31 23.61 -1.57
C ILE A 335 4.61 24.20 -2.96
N GLY A 336 4.94 25.50 -3.01
CA GLY A 336 5.29 26.20 -4.26
C GLY A 336 6.58 25.71 -4.93
N ARG A 337 7.38 24.93 -4.18
CA ARG A 337 8.65 24.37 -4.63
C ARG A 337 8.53 22.95 -5.18
N LEU A 338 7.32 22.36 -5.17
CA LEU A 338 7.08 21.06 -5.78
C LEU A 338 7.35 21.10 -7.28
N ASP A 339 8.04 20.08 -7.77
CA ASP A 339 8.33 19.87 -9.18
C ASP A 339 7.47 18.75 -9.77
N TYR A 340 7.03 17.79 -8.95
CA TYR A 340 6.23 16.64 -9.38
C TYR A 340 5.27 16.18 -8.27
N ILE A 341 4.06 15.76 -8.66
CA ILE A 341 3.13 15.09 -7.74
C ILE A 341 2.77 13.71 -8.30
N GLU A 342 3.02 12.68 -7.50
CA GLU A 342 2.51 11.34 -7.70
C GLU A 342 1.22 11.19 -6.87
N ALA A 343 0.09 11.25 -7.57
CA ALA A 343 -1.25 11.29 -7.00
C ALA A 343 -1.74 9.91 -6.55
N HIS A 344 -2.80 9.91 -5.75
CA HIS A 344 -3.51 8.69 -5.40
C HIS A 344 -4.31 8.14 -6.59
N ALA A 345 -5.01 9.01 -7.33
CA ALA A 345 -5.75 8.82 -8.57
C ALA A 345 -6.00 7.36 -8.98
N THR A 346 -7.19 6.88 -8.69
CA THR A 346 -7.61 5.48 -8.79
C THR A 346 -8.44 5.17 -10.03
N SER A 347 -8.48 6.11 -10.98
CA SER A 347 -9.32 6.00 -12.18
C SER A 347 -10.81 6.03 -11.82
N THR A 348 -11.19 6.84 -10.83
CA THR A 348 -12.60 7.10 -10.47
C THR A 348 -12.93 8.56 -10.73
N GLN A 349 -14.06 8.83 -11.39
CA GLN A 349 -14.46 10.21 -11.74
C GLN A 349 -14.45 11.14 -10.53
N VAL A 350 -15.19 10.76 -9.48
CA VAL A 350 -15.34 11.59 -8.28
C VAL A 350 -14.05 11.66 -7.47
N GLY A 351 -13.31 10.55 -7.35
CA GLY A 351 -12.09 10.51 -6.55
C GLY A 351 -10.97 11.33 -7.17
N ASP A 352 -10.73 11.15 -8.47
CA ASP A 352 -9.68 11.85 -9.21
C ASP A 352 -9.98 13.36 -9.25
N ALA A 353 -11.22 13.77 -9.51
CA ALA A 353 -11.62 15.18 -9.47
C ALA A 353 -11.48 15.78 -8.05
N THR A 354 -11.84 15.05 -7.00
CA THR A 354 -11.69 15.51 -5.61
C THR A 354 -10.23 15.78 -5.28
N GLU A 355 -9.34 14.85 -5.63
CA GLU A 355 -7.90 14.99 -5.42
C GLU A 355 -7.30 16.16 -6.20
N LEU A 356 -7.59 16.25 -7.50
CA LEU A 356 -7.10 17.34 -8.36
C LEU A 356 -7.53 18.71 -7.82
N ASN A 357 -8.80 18.87 -7.44
CA ASN A 357 -9.32 20.13 -6.90
C ASN A 357 -8.74 20.45 -5.51
N ALA A 358 -8.54 19.44 -4.67
CA ALA A 358 -7.92 19.61 -3.35
C ALA A 358 -6.48 20.13 -3.48
N LEU A 359 -5.68 19.49 -4.33
CA LEU A 359 -4.29 19.88 -4.58
C LEU A 359 -4.21 21.22 -5.31
N SER A 360 -5.06 21.46 -6.31
CA SER A 360 -5.05 22.70 -7.11
C SER A 360 -5.25 23.94 -6.24
N THR A 361 -6.13 23.86 -5.24
CA THR A 361 -6.34 24.95 -4.27
C THR A 361 -5.04 25.36 -3.58
N LEU A 362 -4.26 24.38 -3.11
CA LEU A 362 -3.04 24.63 -2.33
C LEU A 362 -1.85 24.96 -3.21
N VAL A 363 -1.69 24.26 -4.34
CA VAL A 363 -0.57 24.46 -5.26
C VAL A 363 -0.69 25.82 -5.94
N SER A 364 -1.84 26.17 -6.51
CA SER A 364 -2.04 27.45 -7.22
C SER A 364 -1.82 28.66 -6.32
N ALA A 365 -2.10 28.54 -5.03
CA ALA A 365 -1.87 29.60 -4.06
C ALA A 365 -0.37 29.84 -3.76
N ASN A 366 0.51 28.89 -4.10
CA ASN A 366 1.93 28.92 -3.73
C ASN A 366 2.88 28.89 -4.93
N ILE A 367 2.40 28.69 -6.17
CA ILE A 367 3.23 28.77 -7.39
C ILE A 367 2.98 30.08 -8.16
N PRO A 368 3.94 30.56 -8.96
CA PRO A 368 3.72 31.69 -9.87
C PRO A 368 2.55 31.44 -10.82
N ALA A 369 1.79 32.50 -11.14
CA ALA A 369 0.68 32.42 -12.07
C ALA A 369 1.09 31.85 -13.44
N GLY A 370 0.31 30.91 -13.96
CA GLY A 370 0.56 30.25 -15.24
C GLY A 370 1.61 29.13 -15.20
N ARG A 371 2.34 28.94 -14.09
CA ARG A 371 3.22 27.78 -13.93
C ARG A 371 2.36 26.51 -13.79
N LYS A 372 2.74 25.45 -14.50
CA LYS A 372 2.17 24.11 -14.30
C LYS A 372 3.23 23.15 -13.78
N ILE A 373 2.81 22.21 -12.94
CA ILE A 373 3.66 21.13 -12.43
C ILE A 373 3.15 19.77 -12.95
N PRO A 374 4.04 18.87 -13.37
CA PRO A 374 3.70 17.51 -13.70
C PRO A 374 2.94 16.80 -12.58
N ILE A 375 1.88 16.07 -12.95
CA ILE A 375 1.15 15.15 -12.07
C ILE A 375 0.98 13.79 -12.76
N GLY A 376 1.03 12.71 -12.00
CA GLY A 376 0.84 11.36 -12.54
C GLY A 376 0.40 10.35 -11.48
N SER A 377 0.12 9.12 -11.92
CA SER A 377 -0.16 7.99 -11.03
C SER A 377 0.39 6.70 -11.62
N VAL A 378 1.20 5.98 -10.83
CA VAL A 378 1.72 4.64 -11.16
C VAL A 378 0.62 3.61 -11.39
N LYS A 379 -0.60 3.88 -10.90
CA LYS A 379 -1.74 2.97 -11.07
C LYS A 379 -2.10 2.80 -12.55
N ALA A 380 -1.80 3.80 -13.38
CA ALA A 380 -1.90 3.70 -14.82
C ALA A 380 -1.07 2.52 -15.37
N ASN A 381 0.10 2.26 -14.80
CA ASN A 381 1.01 1.21 -15.22
C ASN A 381 0.66 -0.16 -14.62
N ILE A 382 0.46 -0.22 -13.30
CA ILE A 382 0.41 -1.50 -12.56
C ILE A 382 -0.94 -1.79 -11.90
N GLY A 383 -1.96 -0.95 -12.10
CA GLY A 383 -3.21 -1.01 -11.35
C GLY A 383 -3.04 -0.55 -9.89
N HIS A 384 -4.08 -0.73 -9.09
CA HIS A 384 -4.11 -0.33 -7.69
C HIS A 384 -3.65 -1.48 -6.80
N THR A 385 -2.41 -1.40 -6.30
CA THR A 385 -1.80 -2.37 -5.38
C THR A 385 -2.29 -2.25 -3.93
N LEU A 386 -3.57 -1.89 -3.75
CA LEU A 386 -4.28 -1.76 -2.47
C LEU A 386 -3.43 -1.13 -1.35
N GLU A 387 -3.09 -1.88 -0.30
CA GLU A 387 -2.31 -1.44 0.86
C GLU A 387 -0.91 -0.95 0.50
N THR A 388 -0.34 -1.48 -0.60
CA THR A 388 1.02 -1.22 -1.09
C THR A 388 1.08 -0.01 -2.04
N ALA A 389 -0.06 0.56 -2.43
CA ALA A 389 -0.15 1.60 -3.45
C ALA A 389 0.76 2.81 -3.18
N GLY A 390 0.76 3.32 -1.95
CA GLY A 390 1.60 4.46 -1.61
C GLY A 390 3.10 4.17 -1.69
N MET A 391 3.54 2.96 -1.33
CA MET A 391 4.94 2.57 -1.45
C MET A 391 5.38 2.34 -2.90
N ALA A 392 4.49 1.81 -3.76
CA ALA A 392 4.77 1.70 -5.19
C ALA A 392 4.95 3.09 -5.83
N SER A 393 4.07 4.04 -5.48
CA SER A 393 4.19 5.45 -5.86
C SER A 393 5.48 6.08 -5.34
N LEU A 394 5.87 5.81 -4.10
CA LEU A 394 7.12 6.30 -3.52
C LEU A 394 8.36 5.78 -4.25
N VAL A 395 8.42 4.48 -4.55
CA VAL A 395 9.54 3.90 -5.32
C VAL A 395 9.63 4.53 -6.71
N LYS A 396 8.50 4.76 -7.41
CA LYS A 396 8.50 5.45 -8.71
C LYS A 396 9.11 6.85 -8.60
N VAL A 397 8.75 7.63 -7.58
CA VAL A 397 9.26 8.99 -7.36
C VAL A 397 10.76 8.97 -7.04
N VAL A 398 11.22 8.05 -6.20
CA VAL A 398 12.66 7.94 -5.88
C VAL A 398 13.47 7.60 -7.13
N LEU A 399 13.03 6.63 -7.92
CA LEU A 399 13.68 6.28 -9.19
C LEU A 399 13.65 7.45 -10.18
N ALA A 400 12.53 8.18 -10.27
CA ALA A 400 12.43 9.39 -11.09
C ALA A 400 13.46 10.47 -10.71
N MET A 401 13.71 10.68 -9.41
CA MET A 401 14.75 11.59 -8.93
C MET A 401 16.16 11.10 -9.29
N GLU A 402 16.44 9.80 -9.07
CA GLU A 402 17.74 9.17 -9.35
C GLU A 402 18.09 9.23 -10.84
N HIS A 403 17.11 8.99 -11.72
CA HIS A 403 17.28 9.05 -13.16
C HIS A 403 17.09 10.45 -13.76
N GLY A 404 16.58 11.42 -13.00
CA GLY A 404 16.31 12.77 -13.49
C GLY A 404 15.27 12.80 -14.62
N LEU A 405 14.25 11.96 -14.53
CA LEU A 405 13.17 11.83 -15.51
C LEU A 405 11.83 11.70 -14.78
N ILE A 406 10.81 12.43 -15.23
CA ILE A 406 9.42 12.24 -14.78
C ILE A 406 8.74 11.32 -15.79
N PRO A 407 8.29 10.11 -15.40
CA PRO A 407 7.59 9.19 -16.29
C PRO A 407 6.24 9.71 -16.80
N PRO A 408 5.64 9.07 -17.81
CA PRO A 408 4.25 9.33 -18.19
C PRO A 408 3.30 9.26 -16.98
N GLY A 409 2.35 10.19 -16.94
CA GLY A 409 1.46 10.38 -15.80
C GLY A 409 0.17 9.56 -15.85
N SER A 410 -0.28 9.17 -17.04
CA SER A 410 -1.48 8.36 -17.26
C SER A 410 -1.40 7.60 -18.60
N THR A 411 -2.32 6.67 -18.81
CA THR A 411 -2.49 5.88 -20.04
C THR A 411 -3.47 6.50 -21.03
N CYS A 412 -4.20 7.55 -20.64
CA CYS A 412 -5.22 8.18 -21.47
C CYS A 412 -4.88 9.60 -21.93
N SER A 413 -5.51 10.00 -23.02
CA SER A 413 -5.29 11.27 -23.72
C SER A 413 -6.39 12.31 -23.50
N GLU A 414 -7.55 11.90 -22.99
CA GLU A 414 -8.68 12.77 -22.65
C GLU A 414 -8.92 12.70 -21.15
N TYR A 415 -9.03 13.88 -20.53
CA TYR A 415 -9.05 14.00 -19.08
C TYR A 415 -10.42 14.40 -18.53
N ASN A 416 -10.61 14.11 -17.25
CA ASN A 416 -11.82 14.36 -16.48
C ASN A 416 -12.24 15.84 -16.55
N GLU A 417 -13.51 16.08 -16.89
CA GLU A 417 -14.08 17.40 -17.15
C GLU A 417 -14.47 18.16 -15.87
N ASP A 418 -14.54 17.48 -14.73
CA ASP A 418 -14.78 18.09 -13.41
C ASP A 418 -13.53 18.82 -12.86
N PHE A 419 -12.44 18.84 -13.62
CA PHE A 419 -11.23 19.62 -13.33
C PHE A 419 -10.90 20.59 -14.47
N ASP A 420 -10.63 21.85 -14.12
CA ASP A 420 -10.20 22.87 -15.07
C ASP A 420 -8.72 22.67 -15.44
N TRP A 421 -8.46 21.87 -16.47
CA TRP A 421 -7.10 21.62 -16.98
C TRP A 421 -6.45 22.84 -17.63
N GLU A 422 -7.24 23.82 -18.11
CA GLU A 422 -6.72 25.02 -18.74
C GLU A 422 -6.07 25.93 -17.69
N ARG A 423 -6.83 26.26 -16.64
CA ARG A 423 -6.42 27.19 -15.56
C ARG A 423 -5.73 26.49 -14.40
N GLY A 424 -5.94 25.20 -14.22
CA GLY A 424 -5.35 24.42 -13.14
C GLY A 424 -3.82 24.33 -13.23
N PRO A 425 -3.15 24.10 -12.09
CA PRO A 425 -1.68 24.12 -12.00
C PRO A 425 -1.03 22.83 -12.49
N PHE A 426 -1.77 21.92 -13.12
CA PHE A 426 -1.29 20.57 -13.42
C PHE A 426 -1.21 20.30 -14.92
N VAL A 427 -0.24 19.48 -15.28
CA VAL A 427 -0.10 18.87 -16.61
C VAL A 427 0.22 17.39 -16.43
N VAL A 428 -0.41 16.53 -17.23
CA VAL A 428 -0.12 15.09 -17.23
C VAL A 428 0.86 14.79 -18.36
N PRO A 429 2.10 14.36 -18.08
CA PRO A 429 3.04 13.99 -19.13
C PRO A 429 2.53 12.76 -19.89
N SER A 430 2.44 12.86 -21.22
CA SER A 430 2.12 11.71 -22.09
C SER A 430 3.33 10.83 -22.40
N GLN A 431 4.53 11.37 -22.18
CA GLN A 431 5.83 10.71 -22.37
C GLN A 431 6.75 11.10 -21.22
N SER A 432 7.85 10.35 -21.05
CA SER A 432 8.89 10.73 -20.09
C SER A 432 9.48 12.10 -20.43
N ILE A 433 9.59 12.97 -19.43
CA ILE A 433 10.18 14.31 -19.57
C ILE A 433 11.42 14.47 -18.71
N PRO A 434 12.44 15.25 -19.15
CA PRO A 434 13.59 15.58 -18.33
C PRO A 434 13.20 16.26 -17.02
N TRP A 435 13.79 15.80 -15.91
CA TRP A 435 13.75 16.46 -14.61
C TRP A 435 15.18 16.88 -14.25
N PRO A 436 15.70 17.96 -14.86
CA PRO A 436 17.07 18.38 -14.64
C PRO A 436 17.29 18.81 -13.18
N LYS A 437 18.55 18.82 -12.75
CA LYS A 437 18.93 19.48 -11.50
C LYS A 437 18.51 20.95 -11.58
N ARG A 438 18.04 21.49 -10.47
CA ARG A 438 17.54 22.86 -10.44
C ARG A 438 18.70 23.85 -10.62
N ALA A 439 18.45 24.92 -11.37
CA ALA A 439 19.47 25.94 -11.68
C ALA A 439 19.91 26.75 -10.44
N ASP A 440 19.02 26.86 -9.45
CA ASP A 440 19.28 27.45 -8.13
C ASP A 440 20.11 26.52 -7.20
N GLY A 441 20.47 25.33 -7.68
CA GLY A 441 21.19 24.31 -6.93
C GLY A 441 20.36 23.64 -5.83
N GLU A 442 19.05 23.92 -5.75
CA GLU A 442 18.14 23.29 -4.79
C GLU A 442 17.84 21.83 -5.18
N ALA A 443 17.42 21.07 -4.18
CA ALA A 443 16.96 19.70 -4.37
C ALA A 443 15.67 19.67 -5.21
N ARG A 444 15.60 18.75 -6.17
CA ARG A 444 14.34 18.29 -6.77
C ARG A 444 13.36 17.89 -5.68
N ARG A 445 12.09 18.29 -5.83
CA ARG A 445 11.04 18.05 -4.84
C ARG A 445 9.81 17.42 -5.44
N ALA A 446 9.27 16.42 -4.77
CA ALA A 446 8.02 15.80 -5.15
C ALA A 446 7.13 15.48 -3.96
N ALA A 447 5.88 15.16 -4.28
CA ALA A 447 4.93 14.65 -3.31
C ALA A 447 4.35 13.30 -3.73
N VAL A 448 3.97 12.48 -2.75
CA VAL A 448 3.25 11.22 -2.94
C VAL A 448 1.99 11.21 -2.09
N ASN A 449 0.86 10.88 -2.71
CA ASN A 449 -0.44 10.77 -2.05
C ASN A 449 -0.90 9.31 -1.92
N ALA A 450 -1.48 8.98 -0.77
CA ALA A 450 -2.29 7.78 -0.61
C ALA A 450 -3.53 8.10 0.23
N PHE A 451 -4.71 7.97 -0.38
CA PHE A 451 -5.99 8.28 0.25
C PHE A 451 -6.79 6.99 0.39
N GLY A 452 -7.00 6.54 1.63
CA GLY A 452 -7.71 5.31 1.93
C GLY A 452 -9.23 5.49 1.86
N ILE A 453 -9.92 4.45 1.39
CA ILE A 453 -11.36 4.31 1.65
C ILE A 453 -11.60 4.40 3.16
N GLY A 454 -12.68 5.06 3.57
CA GLY A 454 -12.90 5.44 4.98
C GLY A 454 -12.22 6.75 5.37
N GLY A 455 -11.50 7.39 4.45
CA GLY A 455 -11.09 8.78 4.54
C GLY A 455 -9.83 9.04 5.34
N LEU A 456 -8.92 8.06 5.48
CA LEU A 456 -7.59 8.32 6.02
C LEU A 456 -6.63 8.72 4.89
N ASN A 457 -6.13 9.95 4.94
CA ASN A 457 -5.29 10.54 3.92
C ASN A 457 -3.85 10.69 4.41
N VAL A 458 -2.90 10.28 3.57
CA VAL A 458 -1.46 10.49 3.82
C VAL A 458 -0.85 11.23 2.64
N HIS A 459 -0.13 12.32 2.95
CA HIS A 459 0.66 13.11 2.01
C HIS A 459 2.13 13.07 2.43
N LEU A 460 3.03 12.69 1.52
CA LEU A 460 4.47 12.68 1.75
C LEU A 460 5.14 13.79 0.93
N ALA A 461 6.03 14.55 1.58
CA ALA A 461 6.94 15.48 0.93
C ALA A 461 8.33 14.86 0.81
N LEU A 462 8.90 14.86 -0.39
CA LEU A 462 10.17 14.23 -0.73
C LEU A 462 11.13 15.24 -1.36
N ALA A 463 12.41 15.06 -1.08
CA ALA A 463 13.49 15.77 -1.75
C ALA A 463 14.60 14.80 -2.16
N GLU A 464 15.30 15.10 -3.25
CA GLU A 464 16.57 14.43 -3.54
C GLU A 464 17.62 14.77 -2.47
N HIS A 465 18.55 13.85 -2.22
CA HIS A 465 19.66 14.13 -1.33
C HIS A 465 20.79 14.86 -2.07
N LEU A 466 21.17 16.05 -1.58
CA LEU A 466 22.33 16.80 -2.05
C LEU A 466 23.44 16.78 -0.97
N PRO A 467 24.57 16.08 -1.21
CA PRO A 467 25.66 16.01 -0.24
C PRO A 467 26.17 17.41 0.14
N GLY A 468 26.42 17.62 1.44
CA GLY A 468 26.96 18.88 1.97
C GLY A 468 25.93 20.01 2.11
N ARG A 469 24.65 19.78 1.76
CA ARG A 469 23.58 20.76 1.95
C ARG A 469 22.63 20.35 3.10
N PRO A 470 22.20 21.28 3.96
CA PRO A 470 21.17 20.97 4.96
C PRO A 470 19.88 20.55 4.25
N ALA A 471 19.35 19.37 4.58
CA ALA A 471 18.04 18.96 4.08
C ALA A 471 16.92 19.77 4.74
N ALA A 472 15.80 19.94 4.04
CA ALA A 472 14.58 20.48 4.66
C ALA A 472 14.15 19.55 5.80
N THR A 473 13.99 20.11 6.99
CA THR A 473 13.71 19.37 8.23
C THR A 473 12.25 18.91 8.29
N LEU A 474 12.03 17.69 8.79
CA LEU A 474 10.67 17.23 9.07
C LEU A 474 9.92 18.17 10.03
N PRO A 475 8.63 18.46 9.76
CA PRO A 475 7.76 19.16 10.69
C PRO A 475 7.81 18.51 12.08
N PRO A 476 7.78 19.30 13.16
CA PRO A 476 7.52 18.73 14.47
C PRO A 476 6.14 18.05 14.46
N ALA A 477 6.05 16.80 14.91
CA ALA A 477 4.76 16.13 15.10
C ALA A 477 3.84 16.87 16.10
N THR A 478 4.41 17.76 16.90
CA THR A 478 3.82 18.84 17.72
C THR A 478 5.02 19.57 18.34
N PRO A 479 4.93 20.85 18.79
CA PRO A 479 6.10 21.55 19.31
C PRO A 479 6.67 20.79 20.51
N LYS A 480 8.00 20.77 20.64
CA LYS A 480 8.73 20.22 21.78
C LYS A 480 8.08 20.71 23.10
N ARG A 481 7.17 19.94 23.67
CA ARG A 481 7.07 19.84 25.13
C ARG A 481 8.10 18.80 25.51
N THR A 482 8.92 19.15 26.48
CA THR A 482 9.97 18.35 27.13
C THR A 482 9.39 17.16 27.89
N ALA A 483 8.48 16.42 27.26
CA ALA A 483 7.54 15.49 27.87
C ALA A 483 7.63 14.12 27.20
N ASP A 484 8.85 13.62 26.94
CA ASP A 484 9.02 12.21 26.55
C ASP A 484 8.69 11.25 27.73
N ASP A 485 8.32 11.79 28.91
CA ASP A 485 7.92 11.05 30.12
C ASP A 485 6.60 11.57 30.77
N GLU A 486 5.75 12.37 30.09
CA GLU A 486 4.46 12.73 30.69
C GLU A 486 3.53 11.51 30.62
N ALA A 487 3.16 10.98 31.79
CA ALA A 487 2.31 9.80 31.89
C ALA A 487 1.00 10.02 31.10
N VAL A 488 0.60 9.00 30.33
CA VAL A 488 -0.66 9.04 29.58
C VAL A 488 -1.83 8.88 30.57
N ALA A 489 -2.59 9.95 30.79
CA ALA A 489 -3.78 9.92 31.63
C ALA A 489 -4.94 9.19 30.93
N ILE A 490 -5.45 8.11 31.54
CA ILE A 490 -6.67 7.45 31.10
C ILE A 490 -7.87 8.26 31.63
N VAL A 491 -8.48 9.07 30.77
CA VAL A 491 -9.59 9.99 31.15
C VAL A 491 -10.99 9.47 30.80
N GLY A 492 -11.10 8.29 30.21
CA GLY A 492 -12.36 7.64 29.86
C GLY A 492 -12.16 6.16 29.56
N ILE A 493 -13.14 5.33 29.92
CA ILE A 493 -13.10 3.88 29.75
C ILE A 493 -14.50 3.41 29.32
N GLY A 494 -14.57 2.49 28.36
CA GLY A 494 -15.77 1.75 28.01
C GLY A 494 -15.40 0.30 27.71
N SER A 495 -16.17 -0.66 28.23
CA SER A 495 -15.88 -2.09 28.05
C SER A 495 -17.18 -2.89 27.95
N VAL A 496 -17.23 -3.81 26.98
CA VAL A 496 -18.23 -4.89 26.93
C VAL A 496 -17.47 -6.18 27.11
N LEU A 497 -17.63 -6.82 28.27
CA LEU A 497 -16.92 -8.05 28.64
C LEU A 497 -17.93 -9.17 28.89
N PRO A 498 -17.61 -10.43 28.55
CA PRO A 498 -18.50 -11.56 28.84
C PRO A 498 -18.92 -11.61 30.31
N GLY A 499 -20.23 -11.65 30.58
CA GLY A 499 -20.78 -11.73 31.93
C GLY A 499 -20.86 -10.40 32.71
N ALA A 500 -20.49 -9.27 32.10
CA ALA A 500 -20.57 -7.94 32.72
C ALA A 500 -21.80 -7.15 32.22
N LEU A 501 -23.01 -7.73 32.34
CA LEU A 501 -24.30 -7.10 32.04
C LEU A 501 -25.29 -7.25 33.19
#